data_AF-D5T1E5-F1
#
_entry.id   AF-D5T1E5-F1
#
_cell.length_a   1.000
_cell.length_b   1.000
_cell.length_c   1.000
_cell.angle_alpha   90.00
_cell.angle_beta   90.00
_cell.angle_gamma   90.00
#
_symmetry.space_group_name_H-M   'P 1'
#
loop_
_entity.id
_entity.type
_entity.pdbx_description
1 polymer ?
#
loop_
_entity_poly.entity_id
_entity_poly.type
_entity_poly.pdbx_seq_one_letter_code
_entity_poly.pdbx_strand_id
1 'polypeptide(L)' 'MIKNLTARVLLGVSTFILFVIIFWLSYSQHWSLGLTISLVIVLMIIINIIFTWLFWQTKKQRLNEEKDD' A
#
# COMPACT_ATOMS: atom_id res chain seq x y z
N MET A 1 0.30 14.68 -13.47
CA MET A 1 -0.81 14.66 -12.50
C MET A 1 -1.58 13.33 -12.49
N ILE A 2 -2.01 12.81 -13.65
CA ILE A 2 -2.81 11.56 -13.78
C ILE A 2 -2.07 10.30 -13.27
N LYS A 3 -0.76 10.18 -13.54
CA LYS A 3 0.09 9.04 -13.11
C LYS A 3 0.07 8.78 -11.59
N ASN A 4 0.06 9.85 -10.79
CA ASN A 4 0.03 9.74 -9.33
C ASN A 4 -1.33 9.33 -8.79
N LEU A 5 -2.40 9.74 -9.48
CA LEU A 5 -3.77 9.36 -9.13
C LEU A 5 -3.98 7.88 -9.42
N THR A 6 -3.55 7.40 -10.58
CA THR A 6 -3.58 5.97 -10.93
C THR A 6 -2.77 5.12 -9.96
N ALA A 7 -1.56 5.53 -9.58
CA ALA A 7 -0.75 4.82 -8.60
C ALA A 7 -1.42 4.74 -7.22
N ARG A 8 -2.07 5.82 -6.78
CA ARG A 8 -2.85 5.85 -5.52
C ARG A 8 -4.04 4.90 -5.56
N VAL A 9 -4.79 4.91 -6.67
CA VAL A 9 -5.95 4.02 -6.86
C VAL A 9 -5.50 2.58 -6.92
N LEU A 10 -4.44 2.27 -7.68
CA LEU A 10 -3.87 0.93 -7.78
C LEU A 10 -3.40 0.41 -6.43
N LEU A 11 -2.78 1.26 -5.60
CA LEU A 11 -2.41 0.92 -4.23
C LEU A 11 -3.62 0.64 -3.34
N GLY A 12 -4.65 1.49 -3.40
CA GLY A 12 -5.87 1.27 -2.62
C GLY A 12 -6.56 -0.04 -3.01
N VAL A 13 -6.72 -0.30 -4.30
CA VAL A 13 -7.31 -1.53 -4.83
C VAL A 13 -6.47 -2.75 -4.45
N SER A 14 -5.14 -2.68 -4.60
CA SER A 14 -4.22 -3.76 -4.21
C SER A 14 -4.29 -4.06 -2.72
N THR A 15 -4.35 -3.02 -1.88
CA THR A 15 -4.52 -3.16 -0.42
C THR A 15 -5.81 -3.87 -0.07
N PHE A 16 -6.91 -3.48 -0.72
CA PHE A 16 -8.22 -4.08 -0.49
C PHE A 16 -8.24 -5.55 -0.90
N ILE A 17 -7.67 -5.88 -2.06
CA ILE A 17 -7.53 -7.26 -2.54
C ILE A 17 -6.70 -8.08 -1.54
N LEU A 18 -5.54 -7.58 -1.11
CA LEU A 18 -4.68 -8.26 -0.14
C LEU A 18 -5.39 -8.48 1.20
N PHE A 19 -6.14 -7.49 1.67
CA PHE A 19 -6.94 -7.62 2.90
C PHE A 19 -7.99 -8.72 2.78
N VAL A 20 -8.75 -8.75 1.68
CA VAL A 20 -9.75 -9.79 1.41
C VAL A 20 -9.10 -11.17 1.31
N ILE A 21 -7.95 -11.29 0.64
CA ILE A 21 -7.21 -12.56 0.54
C ILE A 21 -6.76 -13.05 1.91
N ILE A 22 -6.23 -12.17 2.78
CA ILE A 22 -5.80 -12.55 4.13
C ILE A 22 -6.97 -13.10 4.95
N PHE A 23 -8.14 -12.46 4.89
CA PHE A 23 -9.34 -12.93 5.57
C PHE A 23 -9.87 -14.23 4.98
N TRP A 24 -9.88 -14.36 3.65
CA TRP A 24 -10.29 -15.58 2.97
C TRP A 24 -9.39 -16.77 3.32
N LEU A 25 -8.07 -16.56 3.30
CA LEU A 25 -7.07 -17.57 3.63
C LEU A 25 -7.17 -17.97 5.10
N SER A 26 -7.33 -16.98 5.98
CA SER A 26 -7.56 -17.21 7.41
C SER A 26 -8.81 -18.07 7.65
N TYR A 27 -9.91 -17.75 6.99
CA TYR A 27 -11.14 -18.53 7.07
C TYR A 27 -10.95 -19.96 6.54
N SER A 28 -10.34 -20.11 5.36
CA SER A 28 -10.13 -21.40 4.71
C SER A 28 -9.19 -22.32 5.48
N GLN A 29 -8.22 -21.77 6.22
CA GLN A 29 -7.26 -22.55 6.99
C GLN A 29 -7.52 -22.54 8.50
N HIS A 30 -8.66 -22.01 8.94
CA HIS A 30 -9.01 -21.86 10.36
C HIS A 30 -7.87 -21.25 11.19
N TRP A 31 -7.23 -20.21 10.65
CA TRP A 31 -6.16 -19.53 11.35
C TRP A 31 -6.68 -18.92 12.65
N SER A 32 -5.82 -18.93 13.66
CA SER A 32 -6.10 -18.21 14.89
C SER A 32 -6.35 -16.72 14.58
N LEU A 33 -7.32 -16.13 15.28
CA LEU A 33 -7.62 -14.70 15.22
C LEU A 33 -6.34 -13.86 15.39
N GLY A 34 -5.42 -14.28 16.27
CA GLY A 34 -4.16 -13.58 16.51
C GLY A 34 -3.22 -13.54 15.30
N LEU A 35 -3.18 -14.60 14.49
CA LEU A 35 -2.38 -14.64 13.26
C LEU A 35 -2.96 -13.70 12.20
N THR A 36 -4.29 -13.72 12.06
CA THR A 36 -5.01 -12.88 11.10
C THR A 36 -4.81 -11.39 11.43
N ILE A 37 -4.99 -11.03 12.70
CA ILE A 37 -4.78 -9.65 13.18
C ILE A 37 -3.33 -9.23 12.96
N SER A 38 -2.36 -10.08 13.31
CA SER A 38 -0.94 -9.79 13.08
C SER A 38 -0.62 -9.54 11.60
N LEU A 39 -1.16 -10.36 10.68
CA LEU A 39 -0.96 -10.17 9.24
C LEU A 39 -1.56 -8.85 8.75
N VAL A 40 -2.76 -8.50 9.22
CA VAL A 40 -3.42 -7.23 8.86
C VAL A 40 -2.59 -6.04 9.34
N ILE A 41 -2.04 -6.09 10.55
CA ILE A 41 -1.15 -5.03 11.08
C ILE A 41 0.08 -4.88 10.19
N VAL A 42 0.74 -5.99 9.85
CA VAL A 42 1.91 -5.99 8.95
C VAL A 42 1.56 -5.39 7.59
N LEU A 43 0.41 -5.76 7.02
CA LEU A 43 -0.08 -5.19 5.77
C LEU A 43 -0.23 -3.67 5.88
N MET A 44 -0.80 -3.18 6.98
CA MET A 44 -1.01 -1.75 7.19
C MET A 44 0.31 -0.97 7.30
N ILE A 45 1.33 -1.55 7.93
CA ILE A 45 2.67 -0.97 8.02
C ILE A 45 3.31 -0.87 6.64
N ILE A 46 3.25 -1.95 5.85
CA ILE A 46 3.80 -1.98 4.48
C ILE A 46 3.14 -0.91 3.62
N ILE A 47 1.81 -0.80 3.67
CA ILE A 47 1.09 0.23 2.91
C ILE A 47 1.51 1.64 3.32
N ASN A 48 1.68 1.92 4.61
CA ASN A 48 2.15 3.23 5.08
C ASN A 48 3.55 3.56 4.57
N ILE A 49 4.46 2.59 4.59
CA ILE A 49 5.82 2.75 4.07
C ILE A 49 5.77 3.05 2.58
N ILE A 50 5.02 2.26 1.80
CA ILE A 50 4.89 2.46 0.35
C ILE A 50 4.29 3.85 0.05
N PHE A 51 3.26 4.25 0.79
CA PHE A 51 2.60 5.55 0.59
C PHE A 51 3.54 6.72 0.87
N THR A 52 4.31 6.64 1.97
CA THR A 52 5.33 7.62 2.35
C THR A 52 6.43 7.68 1.29
N TRP A 53 6.87 6.53 0.81
CA TRP A 53 7.87 6.42 -0.24
C TRP A 53 7.39 7.04 -1.56
N LEU A 54 6.17 6.75 -1.99
CA LEU A 54 5.58 7.31 -3.21
C LEU A 54 5.41 8.83 -3.11
N PHE A 55 5.02 9.33 -1.94
CA PHE A 55 4.95 10.76 -1.67
C PHE A 55 6.34 11.40 -1.77
N TRP A 56 7.35 10.78 -1.17
CA TRP A 56 8.74 11.24 -1.26
C TRP A 56 9.25 11.25 -2.70
N GLN A 57 8.95 10.20 -3.47
CA GLN A 57 9.36 10.10 -4.87
C GLN A 57 8.72 11.19 -5.73
N THR A 58 7.43 11.48 -5.49
CA THR A 58 6.72 12.58 -6.16
C THR A 58 7.36 13.94 -5.84
N LYS A 59 7.70 14.18 -4.57
CA LYS A 59 8.36 15.42 -4.13
C LYS A 59 9.76 15.56 -4.77
N LYS A 60 10.52 14.45 -4.83
CA LYS A 60 11.85 14.42 -5.45
C LYS A 60 11.79 14.67 -6.96
N GLN A 61 10.80 14.13 -7.67
CA GLN A 61 10.61 14.40 -9.10
C GLN A 61 10.37 15.88 -9.36
N ARG A 62 9.46 16.53 -8.61
CA ARG A 62 9.21 17.97 -8.78
C ARG A 62 10.44 18.84 -8.51
N LEU A 63 11.23 18.50 -7.48
CA LEU A 63 12.46 19.22 -7.15
C LEU A 63 13.59 19.05 -8.17
N ASN A 64 13.56 17.98 -8.98
CA ASN A 64 14.52 17.79 -10.06
C ASN A 64 14.07 18.50 -11.34
N GLU A 65 12.76 18.57 -11.63
CA GLU A 65 12.23 19.35 -12.75
C GLU A 65 12.51 20.85 -12.58
N GLU A 66 12.51 21.37 -11.35
CA GLU A 66 12.76 22.79 -11.03
C GLU A 66 14.26 23.19 -11.07
N LYS A 67 15.17 22.23 -11.28
CA LYS A 67 16.63 22.48 -11.34
C LYS A 67 17.21 22.41 -12.76
N ASP A 68 16.43 21.96 -13.73
CA ASP A 68 16.83 21.87 -15.14
C ASP A 68 16.35 23.09 -15.98
N ASP A 69 15.63 24.04 -15.35
CA ASP A 69 15.31 25.38 -15.88
C ASP A 69 16.24 26.44 -15.25
#